data_AF-A0A368FAF9-F1
#
_entry.id   AF-A0A368FAF9-F1
#
_cell.length_a   1.000
_cell.length_b   1.000
_cell.length_c   1.000
_cell.angle_alpha   90.00
_cell.angle_beta   90.00
_cell.angle_gamma   90.00
#
_symmetry.space_group_name_H-M   'P 1'
#
loop_
_entity.id
_entity.type
_entity.pdbx_description
1 polymer ?
#
loop_
_entity_poly.entity_id
_entity_poly.type
_entity_poly.pdbx_seq_one_letter_code
_entity_poly.pdbx_strand_id
1 'polypeptide(L)' 'MSIHSRRCEFAADEYATKLGYGDRLISSLTKLGKDNLALPIDDPLYSMCNHSHPPIPERIEAINKSK' A
#
# COMPACT_ATOMS: atom_id res chain seq x y z
N MET A 1 -3.86 -16.27 -4.31
CA MET A 1 -2.92 -15.66 -5.28
C MET A 1 -2.31 -14.38 -4.72
N SER A 2 -1.77 -14.41 -3.49
CA SER A 2 -1.60 -13.18 -2.70
C SER A 2 -0.18 -12.59 -2.75
N ILE A 3 0.86 -13.43 -2.81
CA ILE A 3 2.25 -12.97 -2.73
C ILE A 3 2.73 -12.25 -4.01
N HIS A 4 2.37 -12.77 -5.19
CA HIS A 4 2.80 -12.16 -6.45
C HIS A 4 2.13 -10.79 -6.65
N SER A 5 0.84 -10.68 -6.36
CA SER A 5 0.10 -9.42 -6.41
C SER A 5 0.68 -8.39 -5.45
N ARG A 6 1.02 -8.77 -4.21
CA ARG A 6 1.70 -7.88 -3.26
C ARG A 6 3.01 -7.32 -3.81
N ARG A 7 3.85 -8.16 -4.44
CA ARG A 7 5.11 -7.70 -5.05
C ARG A 7 4.86 -6.71 -6.20
N CYS A 8 3.82 -6.94 -7.01
CA CYS A 8 3.44 -6.02 -8.08
C CYS A 8 2.95 -4.66 -7.53
N GLU A 9 2.19 -4.64 -6.43
CA GLU A 9 1.77 -3.39 -5.77
C GLU A 9 2.97 -2.55 -5.32
N PHE A 10 3.95 -3.16 -4.65
CA PHE A 10 5.16 -2.44 -4.23
C PHE A 10 5.98 -1.93 -5.41
N ALA A 11 6.10 -2.71 -6.48
CA ALA A 11 6.79 -2.27 -7.69
C ALA A 11 6.05 -1.11 -8.39
N ALA A 12 4.72 -1.11 -8.37
CA ALA A 12 3.91 -0.02 -8.90
C ALA A 12 4.04 1.26 -8.05
N ASP A 13 4.04 1.11 -6.72
CA ASP A 13 4.27 2.21 -5.79
C ASP A 13 5.67 2.83 -6.01
N GLU A 14 6.71 2.01 -6.15
CA GLU A 14 8.08 2.45 -6.48
C GLU A 14 8.17 3.15 -7.85
N TYR A 15 7.41 2.67 -8.83
CA TYR A 15 7.36 3.35 -10.13
C TYR A 15 6.72 4.74 -10.03
N ALA A 16 5.64 4.87 -9.25
CA ALA A 16 4.99 6.14 -9.01
C ALA A 16 5.86 7.13 -8.21
N THR A 17 6.67 6.64 -7.25
CA THR A 17 7.65 7.48 -6.55
C THR A 17 8.74 7.99 -7.47
N LYS A 18 9.29 7.13 -8.35
CA LYS A 18 10.29 7.52 -9.36
C LYS A 18 9.79 8.61 -10.32
N LEU A 19 8.48 8.65 -10.59
CA LEU A 19 7.85 9.70 -11.41
C LEU A 19 7.60 11.01 -10.64
N GLY A 20 7.92 11.09 -9.34
CA GLY A 20 7.70 12.26 -8.50
C GLY A 20 6.28 12.36 -7.94
N TYR A 21 5.47 11.31 -8.03
CA TYR A 21 4.08 11.30 -7.54
C TYR A 21 3.91 10.70 -6.14
N GLY A 22 4.99 10.40 -5.42
CA GLY A 22 4.94 9.72 -4.11
C GLY A 22 4.03 10.40 -3.08
N ASP A 23 4.16 11.73 -2.91
CA ASP A 23 3.34 12.48 -1.94
C ASP A 23 1.84 12.50 -2.33
N ARG A 24 1.54 12.53 -3.63
CA ARG A 24 0.16 12.46 -4.14
C ARG A 24 -0.44 11.06 -3.95
N LEU A 25 0.39 10.02 -4.11
CA LEU A 25 0.00 8.64 -3.89
C LEU A 25 -0.34 8.36 -2.42
N ILE A 26 0.46 8.87 -1.48
CA ILE A 26 0.16 8.76 -0.04
C ILE A 26 -1.19 9.43 0.28
N SER A 27 -1.41 10.63 -0.26
CA SER A 27 -2.66 11.38 -0.05
C SER A 27 -3.88 10.63 -0.61
N SER A 28 -3.79 10.08 -1.82
CA SER A 28 -4.88 9.32 -2.44
C SER A 28 -5.16 8.01 -1.72
N LEU A 29 -4.13 7.28 -1.28
CA LEU A 29 -4.26 6.07 -0.48
C LEU A 29 -4.95 6.35 0.86
N THR A 30 -4.56 7.42 1.54
CA THR A 30 -5.18 7.83 2.82
C THR A 30 -6.65 8.21 2.63
N LYS A 31 -6.97 8.96 1.56
CA LYS A 31 -8.34 9.32 1.22
C LYS A 31 -9.19 8.09 0.90
N LEU A 32 -8.67 7.19 0.06
CA LEU A 32 -9.35 5.97 -0.33
C LEU A 32 -9.59 5.03 0.87
N GLY A 33 -8.60 4.93 1.76
CA GLY A 33 -8.74 4.17 3.01
C GLY A 33 -9.82 4.73 3.91
N LYS A 34 -9.88 6.07 4.04
CA LYS A 34 -10.93 6.76 4.79
C LYS A 34 -12.32 6.55 4.18
N ASP A 35 -12.44 6.71 2.87
CA ASP A 35 -13.72 6.59 2.16
C ASP A 35 -14.27 5.16 2.20
N ASN A 36 -13.38 4.16 2.16
CA ASN A 36 -13.76 2.75 2.24
C ASN A 36 -13.85 2.20 3.67
N LEU A 37 -13.66 3.05 4.70
CA LEU A 37 -13.60 2.64 6.12
C LEU A 37 -12.66 1.45 6.34
N ALA A 38 -11.54 1.44 5.60
CA ALA A 38 -10.55 0.39 5.71
C ALA A 38 -9.97 0.37 7.13
N LEU A 39 -9.94 -0.80 7.75
CA LEU A 39 -9.36 -0.96 9.07
C LEU A 39 -7.86 -0.64 8.98
N PRO A 40 -7.36 0.33 9.75
CA PRO A 40 -5.95 0.74 9.70
C PRO A 40 -5.02 -0.25 10.42
N ILE A 41 -5.58 -1.21 11.16
CA ILE A 41 -4.85 -2.21 11.92
C ILE A 41 -5.39 -3.58 11.53
N ASP A 42 -4.56 -4.32 10.80
CA ASP A 42 -4.77 -5.71 10.44
C ASP A 42 -3.70 -6.59 11.11
N ASP A 43 -4.11 -7.79 11.53
CA ASP A 43 -3.17 -8.78 12.05
C ASP A 43 -2.25 -9.25 10.92
N PRO A 44 -0.91 -9.25 11.10
CA PRO A 44 0.02 -9.57 10.02
C PRO A 44 -0.18 -10.97 9.41
N LEU A 45 -0.54 -11.97 10.22
CA LEU A 45 -0.79 -13.34 9.74
C LEU A 45 -2.10 -13.40 8.97
N TYR A 46 -3.13 -12.71 9.45
CA TYR A 46 -4.41 -12.61 8.76
C TYR A 46 -4.28 -11.88 7.41
N SER A 47 -3.58 -10.75 7.38
CA SER A 47 -3.34 -9.96 6.18
C SER A 47 -2.53 -10.73 5.14
N MET A 48 -1.50 -11.46 5.58
CA MET A 48 -0.68 -12.29 4.72
C MET A 48 -1.51 -13.38 3.99
N CYS A 49 -2.51 -13.95 4.66
CA CYS A 49 -3.33 -15.04 4.14
C CYS A 49 -4.57 -14.57 3.36
N ASN A 50 -5.28 -13.56 3.86
CA ASN A 50 -6.59 -13.17 3.34
C ASN A 50 -6.57 -11.93 2.45
N HIS A 51 -5.61 -11.01 2.63
CA HIS A 51 -5.55 -9.80 1.82
C HIS A 51 -4.69 -10.04 0.58
N SER A 52 -5.23 -9.69 -0.60
CA SER A 52 -4.48 -9.75 -1.86
C SER A 52 -3.56 -8.53 -2.04
N HIS A 53 -3.86 -7.44 -1.33
CA HIS A 53 -3.06 -6.21 -1.30
C HIS A 53 -2.42 -6.04 0.08
N PRO A 54 -1.21 -5.47 0.18
CA PRO A 54 -0.63 -5.13 1.46
C PRO A 54 -1.44 -3.99 2.11
N PRO A 55 -1.46 -3.93 3.45
CA PRO A 55 -2.16 -2.87 4.17
C PRO A 55 -1.63 -1.48 3.80
N ILE A 56 -2.53 -0.50 3.84
CA ILE A 56 -2.24 0.90 3.52
C ILE A 56 -1.04 1.46 4.31
N PRO A 57 -0.90 1.25 5.63
CA PRO A 57 0.28 1.72 6.36
C PRO A 57 1.60 1.15 5.81
N GLU A 58 1.66 -0.15 5.49
CA GLU A 58 2.87 -0.79 4.94
C GLU A 58 3.25 -0.20 3.57
N ARG A 59 2.25 0.13 2.74
CA ARG A 59 2.47 0.83 1.45
C ARG A 59 3.01 2.24 1.65
N ILE A 60 2.46 3.00 2.60
CA ILE A 60 2.91 4.36 2.90
C ILE A 60 4.35 4.34 3.41
N GLU A 61 4.71 3.38 4.27
CA GLU A 61 6.09 3.19 4.72
C GLU A 61 7.05 2.85 3.57
N ALA A 62 6.65 1.94 2.67
CA ALA A 62 7.44 1.61 1.49
C ALA A 62 7.66 2.81 0.57
N ILE A 63 6.62 3.62 0.34
CA ILE A 63 6.70 4.85 -0.45
C ILE A 63 7.65 5.87 0.21
N ASN A 64 7.54 6.07 1.53
CA ASN A 64 8.43 6.98 2.28
C ASN A 64 9.89 6.52 2.26
N LYS A 65 10.14 5.21 2.29
CA LYS A 65 11.51 4.66 2.21
C LYS A 65 12.12 4.77 0.81
N SER A 66 11.29 4.81 -0.23
CA SER A 66 11.70 4.96 -1.63
C SER A 66 11.84 6.42 -2.08
N LYS A 67 11.41 7.38 -1.25
CA LYS A 67 11.54 8.82 -1.48
C LYS A 67 12.99 9.27 -1.23
#